data_AF-A0A7W6S0C8-F1
#
_entry.id   AF-A0A7W6S0C8-F1
#
_cell.length_a   1.000
_cell.length_b   1.000
_cell.length_c   1.000
_cell.angle_alpha   90.00
_cell.angle_beta   90.00
_cell.angle_gamma   90.00
#
_symmetry.space_group_name_H-M   'P 1'
#
loop_
_entity.id
_entity.type
_entity.pdbx_description
1 polymer ?
#
loop_
_entity_poly.entity_id
_entity_poly.type
_entity_poly.pdbx_seq_one_letter_code
_entity_poly.pdbx_strand_id
1 'polypeptide(L)'
;MANITYVAQMIDAAEGPDASYEFEADEGLFDRPRMELIAKFMDYVDHIELPKEDVGYEIFSAFKNRDHKVVTAMGALRVRGGEIPFMVMISPKKTKG
;
A
#
# COMPACT_ATOMS: atom_id res chain seq x y z
N MET A 1 -13.28 -7.50 16.38
CA MET A 1 -12.03 -7.52 15.59
C MET A 1 -11.26 -6.29 15.97
N ALA A 2 -10.00 -6.43 16.37
CA ALA A 2 -9.18 -5.29 16.79
C ALA A 2 -8.59 -4.61 15.55
N ASN A 3 -8.62 -3.28 15.50
CA ASN A 3 -7.95 -2.53 14.46
C ASN A 3 -6.53 -2.18 14.91
N ILE A 4 -5.59 -2.24 13.97
CA ILE A 4 -4.21 -1.76 14.15
C ILE A 4 -3.85 -0.78 13.03
N THR A 5 -2.84 0.02 13.28
CA THR A 5 -2.25 0.88 12.25
C THR A 5 -1.27 0.07 11.40
N TYR A 6 -1.39 0.19 10.09
CA TYR A 6 -0.40 -0.25 9.11
C TYR A 6 0.37 0.96 8.58
N VAL A 7 1.64 0.76 8.26
CA VAL A 7 2.51 1.72 7.58
C VAL A 7 2.79 1.19 6.19
N ALA A 8 2.60 2.03 5.18
CA ALA A 8 2.94 1.75 3.79
C ALA A 8 4.01 2.74 3.32
N GLN A 9 5.15 2.22 2.88
CA GLN A 9 6.22 3.00 2.27
C GLN A 9 6.16 2.79 0.76
N MET A 10 5.85 3.85 0.02
CA MET A 10 5.70 3.84 -1.43
C MET A 10 6.82 4.62 -2.08
N ILE A 11 7.45 4.01 -3.07
CA ILE A 11 8.49 4.62 -3.89
C ILE A 11 7.88 4.90 -5.26
N ASP A 12 7.87 6.18 -5.63
CA ASP A 12 7.61 6.64 -6.98
C ASP A 12 8.94 6.80 -7.72
N ALA A 13 9.06 6.15 -8.88
CA ALA A 13 10.26 6.22 -9.71
C ALA A 13 10.46 7.59 -10.40
N ALA A 14 9.41 8.40 -10.56
CA ALA A 14 9.44 9.67 -11.26
C ALA A 14 9.87 10.85 -10.37
N GLU A 15 9.42 10.88 -9.12
CA GLU A 15 9.63 12.04 -8.25
C GLU A 15 10.71 11.80 -7.18
N GLY A 16 10.72 10.65 -6.51
CA GLY A 16 11.38 10.51 -5.19
C GLY A 16 10.84 11.54 -4.17
N PRO A 17 10.83 11.31 -2.84
CA PRO A 17 11.35 10.25 -1.99
C PRO A 17 10.25 9.25 -1.55
N ASP A 18 10.60 8.30 -0.68
CA ASP A 18 9.68 7.35 -0.03
C ASP A 18 8.49 8.07 0.63
N ALA A 19 7.30 8.02 0.01
CA ALA A 19 6.07 8.48 0.64
C ALA A 19 5.65 7.45 1.70
N SER A 20 5.40 7.92 2.93
CA SER A 20 4.98 7.06 4.03
C SER A 20 3.54 7.36 4.40
N TYR A 21 2.69 6.34 4.29
CA TYR A 21 1.27 6.41 4.61
C TYR A 21 0.96 5.57 5.85
N GLU A 22 -0.02 6.02 6.63
CA GLU A 22 -0.54 5.26 7.76
C GLU A 22 -2.04 5.06 7.58
N PHE A 23 -2.51 3.82 7.75
CA PHE A 23 -3.93 3.50 7.64
C PHE A 23 -4.35 2.46 8.66
N GLU A 24 -5.60 2.54 9.12
CA GLU A 24 -6.15 1.57 10.07
C GLU A 24 -6.82 0.40 9.34
N ALA A 25 -6.58 -0.82 9.82
CA ALA A 25 -7.25 -2.01 9.33
C ALA A 25 -7.34 -3.10 10.40
N ASP A 26 -8.12 -4.14 10.11
CA ASP A 26 -8.21 -5.34 10.97
C ASP A 26 -6.82 -5.96 11.20
N GLU A 27 -6.51 -6.32 12.44
CA GLU A 27 -5.24 -6.97 12.81
C GLU A 27 -4.96 -8.24 12.01
N GLY A 28 -6.01 -9.00 11.70
CA GLY A 28 -5.94 -10.21 10.90
C GLY A 28 -5.73 -9.97 9.40
N LEU A 29 -5.75 -8.72 8.92
CA LEU A 29 -5.60 -8.40 7.50
C LEU A 29 -4.26 -8.87 6.93
N PHE A 30 -3.20 -8.90 7.76
CA PHE A 30 -1.92 -9.46 7.34
C PHE A 30 -2.00 -10.97 7.06
N ASP A 31 -2.87 -11.73 7.72
CA ASP A 31 -2.99 -13.18 7.53
C ASP A 31 -3.82 -13.55 6.29
N ARG A 32 -4.63 -12.61 5.80
CA ARG A 32 -5.44 -12.73 4.58
C ARG A 32 -4.59 -12.72 3.30
N PRO A 33 -5.12 -13.12 2.13
CA PRO A 33 -4.43 -12.97 0.85
C PRO A 33 -3.77 -11.59 0.69
N ARG A 34 -2.51 -11.57 0.25
CA ARG A 34 -1.70 -10.32 0.13
C ARG A 34 -2.38 -9.22 -0.70
N MET A 35 -3.17 -9.63 -1.70
CA MET A 35 -3.92 -8.71 -2.56
C MET A 35 -4.99 -7.94 -1.79
N GLU A 36 -5.56 -8.49 -0.71
CA GLU A 36 -6.54 -7.78 0.12
C GLU A 36 -5.90 -6.63 0.91
N LEU A 37 -4.69 -6.85 1.46
CA LEU A 37 -3.94 -5.79 2.14
C LEU A 37 -3.57 -4.67 1.15
N ILE A 38 -3.13 -5.03 -0.06
CA ILE A 38 -2.79 -4.07 -1.11
C ILE A 38 -4.04 -3.29 -1.56
N ALA A 39 -5.16 -3.98 -1.80
CA ALA A 39 -6.42 -3.34 -2.16
C ALA A 39 -6.89 -2.38 -1.06
N LYS A 40 -6.76 -2.76 0.21
CA LYS A 40 -7.14 -1.89 1.32
C LYS A 40 -6.27 -0.65 1.43
N PHE A 41 -4.97 -0.77 1.14
CA PHE A 41 -4.08 0.38 1.06
C PHE A 41 -4.43 1.29 -0.13
N MET A 42 -4.70 0.74 -1.31
CA MET A 42 -5.07 1.54 -2.48
C MET A 42 -6.40 2.28 -2.29
N ASP A 43 -7.38 1.63 -1.65
CA ASP A 43 -8.63 2.26 -1.21
C ASP A 43 -8.37 3.48 -0.30
N TYR A 44 -7.39 3.40 0.60
CA TYR A 44 -6.98 4.54 1.42
C TYR A 44 -6.35 5.67 0.60
N VAL A 45 -5.44 5.35 -0.33
CA VAL A 45 -4.76 6.34 -1.18
C VAL A 45 -5.76 7.08 -2.08
N ASP A 46 -6.69 6.35 -2.70
CA ASP A 46 -7.73 6.90 -3.56
C ASP A 46 -8.59 7.94 -2.83
N HIS A 47 -9.02 7.63 -1.60
CA HIS A 47 -9.89 8.50 -0.81
C HIS A 47 -9.18 9.73 -0.21
N ILE A 48 -7.89 9.65 0.12
CA ILE A 48 -7.17 10.70 0.87
C ILE A 48 -6.33 11.60 -0.03
N GLU A 49 -5.56 11.03 -0.96
CA GLU A 49 -4.54 11.76 -1.71
C GLU A 49 -5.04 12.21 -3.09
N LEU A 50 -5.90 11.41 -3.75
CA LEU A 50 -6.31 11.64 -5.14
C LEU A 50 -7.83 11.76 -5.36
N PRO A 51 -8.62 12.45 -4.49
CA PRO A 51 -10.09 12.46 -4.55
C PRO A 51 -10.71 13.12 -5.81
N LYS A 52 -9.88 13.62 -6.74
CA LYS A 52 -10.33 14.27 -7.99
C LYS A 52 -9.87 13.55 -9.25
N GLU A 53 -9.04 12.51 -9.13
CA GLU A 53 -8.61 11.69 -10.26
C GLU A 53 -9.09 10.26 -10.02
N ASP A 54 -9.74 9.67 -11.02
CA ASP A 54 -10.14 8.26 -11.01
C ASP A 54 -8.86 7.45 -11.27
N VAL A 55 -8.03 7.30 -10.24
CA VAL A 55 -6.68 6.71 -10.34
C VAL A 55 -6.79 5.21 -10.27
N GLY A 56 -6.76 4.57 -11.43
CA GLY A 56 -6.65 3.12 -11.51
C GLY A 56 -5.24 2.65 -11.09
N TYR A 57 -5.11 1.37 -10.76
CA TYR A 57 -3.80 0.75 -10.58
C TYR A 57 -3.78 -0.67 -11.12
N GLU A 58 -2.58 -1.13 -11.48
CA GLU A 58 -2.31 -2.51 -11.87
C GLU A 58 -1.15 -3.05 -11.04
N ILE A 59 -1.30 -4.28 -10.53
CA ILE A 59 -0.25 -4.97 -9.76
C ILE A 59 0.40 -6.02 -10.65
N PHE A 60 1.70 -5.85 -10.89
CA PHE A 60 2.48 -6.81 -11.67
C PHE A 60 3.03 -7.93 -10.79
N SER A 61 3.41 -7.59 -9.56
CA SER A 61 3.95 -8.56 -8.61
C SER A 61 3.62 -8.17 -7.19
N ALA A 62 3.41 -9.19 -6.35
CA ALA A 62 3.24 -9.01 -4.91
C ALA A 62 3.79 -10.22 -4.18
N PHE A 63 4.51 -9.98 -3.09
CA PHE A 63 5.06 -11.02 -2.23
C PHE A 63 4.82 -10.68 -0.75
N LYS A 64 4.75 -11.73 0.07
CA LYS A 64 4.56 -11.60 1.51
C LYS A 64 5.75 -12.23 2.21
N ASN A 65 6.46 -11.42 2.98
CA ASN A 65 7.50 -11.86 3.89
C ASN A 65 6.87 -12.07 5.27
N ARG A 66 6.65 -13.34 5.64
CA ARG A 66 6.02 -13.69 6.92
C ARG A 66 6.94 -13.44 8.12
N ASP A 67 8.25 -13.67 7.94
CA ASP A 67 9.25 -13.53 8.99
C ASP A 67 9.38 -12.07 9.48
N HIS A 68 9.27 -11.13 8.54
CA HIS A 68 9.34 -9.69 8.83
C HIS A 68 7.97 -9.00 8.92
N LYS A 69 6.88 -9.73 8.69
CA LYS A 69 5.51 -9.20 8.59
C LYS A 69 5.37 -8.04 7.59
N VAL A 70 5.92 -8.22 6.40
CA VAL A 70 5.89 -7.22 5.31
C VAL A 70 5.20 -7.81 4.08
N VAL A 71 4.31 -7.03 3.46
CA VAL A 71 3.84 -7.28 2.09
C VAL A 71 4.47 -6.25 1.18
N THR A 72 5.09 -6.70 0.10
CA THR A 72 5.63 -5.83 -0.94
C THR A 72 4.85 -6.02 -2.22
N ALA A 73 4.52 -4.94 -2.91
CA ALA A 73 3.90 -4.96 -4.22
C ALA A 73 4.60 -4.00 -5.17
N MET A 74 4.59 -4.34 -6.45
CA MET A 74 5.08 -3.50 -7.55
C MET A 74 4.02 -3.46 -8.64
N GLY A 75 3.86 -2.29 -9.24
CA GLY A 75 2.78 -2.06 -10.18
C GLY A 75 2.92 -0.73 -10.89
N ALA A 76 1.83 -0.30 -11.52
CA ALA A 76 1.70 1.02 -12.11
C ALA A 76 0.39 1.67 -11.69
N LEU A 77 0.44 2.95 -11.34
CA LEU A 77 -0.72 3.81 -11.23
C LEU A 77 -1.10 4.28 -12.63
N ARG A 78 -2.39 4.27 -12.95
CA ARG A 78 -2.94 4.79 -14.20
C ARG A 78 -3.53 6.16 -13.93
N VAL A 79 -2.83 7.19 -14.38
CA VAL A 79 -3.27 8.59 -14.30
C VAL A 79 -3.57 9.13 -15.70
N ARG A 80 -4.23 10.28 -15.80
CA ARG A 80 -4.59 10.86 -17.11
C ARG A 80 -3.38 11.12 -18.02
N GLY A 81 -2.21 11.36 -17.42
CA GLY A 81 -0.96 11.65 -18.14
C GLY A 81 -0.13 10.41 -18.53
N GLY A 82 -0.55 9.20 -18.15
CA GLY A 82 0.21 7.97 -18.42
C GLY A 82 0.25 7.02 -17.22
N GLU A 83 1.23 6.11 -17.25
CA GLU A 83 1.43 5.12 -16.18
C GLU A 83 2.65 5.49 -15.33
N ILE A 84 2.46 5.52 -14.01
CA ILE A 84 3.53 5.83 -13.04
C ILE A 84 3.87 4.53 -12.30
N PRO A 85 5.08 3.96 -12.50
CA PRO A 85 5.46 2.74 -11.82
C PRO A 85 5.71 3.01 -10.34
N PHE A 86 5.29 2.08 -9.50
CA PHE A 86 5.48 2.18 -8.05
C PHE A 86 5.94 0.85 -7.45
N MET A 87 6.55 0.98 -6.28
CA MET A 87 6.76 -0.13 -5.34
C MET A 87 6.23 0.29 -3.97
N VAL A 88 5.52 -0.59 -3.28
CA VAL A 88 5.01 -0.34 -1.93
C VAL A 88 5.37 -1.48 -0.99
N MET A 89 5.79 -1.13 0.23
CA MET A 89 6.02 -2.04 1.34
C MET A 89 5.08 -1.72 2.49
N ILE A 90 4.22 -2.67 2.87
CA ILE A 90 3.19 -2.52 3.88
C ILE A 90 3.51 -3.41 5.08
N SER A 91 3.50 -2.84 6.28
CA SER A 91 3.75 -3.57 7.53
C SER A 91 2.91 -3.02 8.68
N PRO A 92 2.60 -3.81 9.71
CA PRO A 92 2.03 -3.28 10.94
C PRO A 92 2.93 -2.20 11.55
N LYS A 93 2.35 -1.08 11.97
CA LYS A 93 3.08 -0.05 12.72
C LYS A 93 3.58 -0.67 14.01
N LYS A 94 4.90 -0.70 14.21
CA LYS A 94 5.47 -1.12 15.49
C LYS A 94 5.05 -0.10 16.54
N THR A 95 4.11 -0.46 17.41
CA THR A 95 3.98 0.19 18.71
C THR A 95 5.30 -0.07 19.44
N LYS A 96 6.07 0.98 19.72
CA LYS A 96 7.20 0.88 20.64
C LYS A 96 6.60 0.39 21.97
N GLY A 97 6.93 -0.84 22.36
CA GLY A 97 6.75 -1.33 23.72
C GLY A 97 7.69 -0.62 24.67
#